data_AF-A0A0B4D0K9-F1
#
_entry.id   AF-A0A0B4D0K9-F1
#
_cell.length_a   1.000
_cell.length_b   1.000
_cell.length_c   1.000
_cell.angle_alpha   90.00
_cell.angle_beta   90.00
_cell.angle_gamma   90.00
#
_symmetry.space_group_name_H-M   'P 1'
#
loop_
_entity.id
_entity.type
_entity.pdbx_description
1 polymer ?
#
loop_
_entity_poly.entity_id
_entity_poly.type
_entity_poly.pdbx_seq_one_letter_code
_entity_poly.pdbx_strand_id
1 'polypeptide(L)'
;MLLLAPVVLLAFWPAYFGVLPSASFAFHAHGMTATIWLALIGFQSWSAHQPDRRLHLAAGLAVFAVVPLFAGAAVLVLHSMATKFALRTDPFYAALGARLALHDIISTFVLIALVCTALARRRNIAVHAACLLSTAILVLPPVIARLPIPRFFHSGKLIALTLALVAAWAEPRGRWPFLLVAGIMIVQIAVFETIAASTPWAQIMVSFSTLAVAPFAIAAMAATLAALILAWRRVPPRRSPVRPSGATAELA
;
A
#
# COMPACT_ATOMS: atom_id res chain seq x y z
N MET A 1 -0.42 12.74 -7.76
CA MET A 1 0.75 12.37 -6.92
C MET A 1 1.40 13.58 -6.26
N LEU A 2 1.72 14.64 -7.00
CA LEU A 2 2.40 15.83 -6.44
C LEU A 2 1.66 16.48 -5.26
N LEU A 3 0.32 16.54 -5.30
CA LEU A 3 -0.48 17.07 -4.20
C LEU A 3 -0.62 16.12 -3.00
N LEU A 4 -0.34 14.82 -3.15
CA LEU A 4 -0.53 13.85 -2.07
C LEU A 4 0.53 14.05 -0.97
N ALA A 5 1.77 14.32 -1.34
CA ALA A 5 2.87 14.52 -0.40
C ALA A 5 2.61 15.65 0.63
N PRO A 6 2.30 16.90 0.22
CA PRO A 6 2.03 17.97 1.19
C PRO A 6 0.79 17.69 2.04
N VAL A 7 -0.23 17.03 1.49
CA VAL A 7 -1.44 16.64 2.26
C VAL A 7 -1.12 15.58 3.30
N VAL A 8 -0.26 14.59 2.99
CA VAL A 8 0.23 13.59 3.94
C VAL A 8 1.04 14.27 5.06
N LEU A 9 1.93 15.21 4.72
CA LEU A 9 2.71 15.96 5.72
C LEU A 9 1.79 16.69 6.71
N LEU A 10 0.80 17.42 6.20
CA LEU A 10 -0.17 18.14 7.03
C LEU A 10 -1.00 17.19 7.90
N ALA A 11 -1.54 16.13 7.31
CA ALA A 11 -2.37 15.14 8.00
C ALA A 11 -1.62 14.44 9.14
N PHE A 12 -0.34 14.12 8.94
CA PHE A 12 0.46 13.42 9.94
C PHE A 12 1.33 14.35 10.79
N TRP A 13 1.18 15.68 10.68
CA TRP A 13 1.98 16.63 11.45
C TRP A 13 1.84 16.43 12.96
N PRO A 14 0.64 16.45 13.57
CA PRO A 14 0.53 16.40 15.03
C PRO A 14 0.97 15.05 15.62
N ALA A 15 0.76 13.97 14.88
CA ALA A 15 0.97 12.60 15.36
C ALA A 15 2.35 12.03 15.03
N TYR A 16 3.10 12.64 14.10
CA TYR A 16 4.39 12.14 13.66
C TYR A 16 5.42 13.24 13.39
N PHE A 17 5.22 14.11 12.39
CA PHE A 17 6.27 15.06 11.98
C PHE A 17 6.59 16.12 13.05
N GLY A 18 5.58 16.59 13.79
CA GLY A 18 5.75 17.54 14.89
C GLY A 18 6.33 16.93 16.17
N VAL A 19 6.42 15.60 16.25
CA VAL A 19 6.95 14.85 17.41
C VAL A 19 8.04 13.86 16.99
N LEU A 20 8.71 14.15 15.87
CA LEU A 20 9.65 13.24 15.22
C LEU A 20 10.72 12.66 16.18
N PRO A 21 11.37 13.45 17.08
CA PRO A 21 12.39 12.91 17.98
C PRO A 21 11.86 11.91 19.02
N SER A 22 10.56 11.96 19.33
CA SER A 22 9.91 11.14 20.35
C SER A 22 8.96 10.10 19.76
N ALA A 23 8.83 10.02 18.43
CA ALA A 23 7.99 9.02 17.80
C ALA A 23 8.57 7.62 18.03
N SER A 24 7.70 6.62 18.19
CA SER A 24 8.18 5.26 18.40
C SER A 24 8.85 4.71 17.13
N PHE A 25 9.75 3.75 17.32
CA PHE A 25 10.38 3.04 16.19
C PHE A 25 9.35 2.49 15.20
N ALA A 26 8.21 1.99 15.67
CA ALA A 26 7.14 1.49 14.80
C ALA A 26 6.57 2.58 13.88
N PHE A 27 6.35 3.79 14.39
CA PHE A 27 5.90 4.93 13.59
C PHE A 27 6.98 5.37 12.58
N HIS A 28 8.25 5.39 12.99
CA HIS A 28 9.35 5.69 12.06
C HIS A 28 9.45 4.67 10.93
N ALA A 29 9.49 3.38 11.26
CA ALA A 29 9.59 2.31 10.28
C ALA A 29 8.43 2.36 9.28
N HIS A 30 7.19 2.52 9.77
CA HIS A 30 6.01 2.57 8.90
C HIS A 30 5.96 3.87 8.08
N GLY A 31 6.16 5.02 8.71
CA GLY A 31 6.13 6.32 8.06
C GLY A 31 7.21 6.45 6.98
N MET A 32 8.44 6.00 7.25
CA MET A 32 9.53 6.01 6.28
C MET A 32 9.25 5.08 5.10
N THR A 33 8.87 3.84 5.35
CA THR A 33 8.60 2.88 4.27
C THR A 33 7.39 3.28 3.42
N ALA A 34 6.33 3.84 4.03
CA ALA A 34 5.19 4.41 3.32
C ALA A 34 5.60 5.61 2.45
N THR A 35 6.44 6.50 2.97
CA THR A 35 6.95 7.67 2.23
C THR A 35 7.81 7.24 1.04
N ILE A 36 8.72 6.29 1.26
CA ILE A 36 9.55 5.71 0.20
C ILE A 36 8.68 5.03 -0.86
N TRP A 37 7.62 4.32 -0.45
CA TRP A 37 6.67 3.69 -1.37
C TRP A 37 5.94 4.71 -2.25
N LEU A 38 5.38 5.78 -1.67
CA LEU A 38 4.72 6.85 -2.43
C LEU A 38 5.69 7.58 -3.36
N ALA A 39 6.93 7.83 -2.90
CA ALA A 39 7.98 8.40 -3.71
C ALA A 39 8.34 7.49 -4.89
N LEU A 40 8.44 6.17 -4.66
CA LEU A 40 8.66 5.18 -5.71
C LEU A 40 7.54 5.18 -6.74
N ILE A 41 6.26 5.26 -6.34
CA ILE A 41 5.15 5.35 -7.31
C ILE A 41 5.28 6.61 -8.16
N GLY A 42 5.55 7.76 -7.53
CA GLY A 42 5.77 9.02 -8.25
C GLY A 42 6.94 8.93 -9.23
N PHE A 43 8.06 8.37 -8.78
CA PHE A 43 9.25 8.17 -9.60
C PHE A 43 9.00 7.19 -10.74
N GLN A 44 8.29 6.07 -10.50
CA GLN A 44 7.90 5.09 -11.51
C GLN A 44 7.04 5.71 -12.61
N SER A 45 6.08 6.56 -12.21
CA SER A 45 5.22 7.30 -13.13
C SER A 45 6.03 8.25 -14.01
N TRP A 46 6.95 9.02 -13.42
CA TRP A 46 7.82 9.92 -14.17
C TRP A 46 8.79 9.16 -15.08
N SER A 47 9.49 8.14 -14.56
CA SER A 47 10.50 7.39 -15.31
C SER A 47 9.91 6.56 -16.44
N ALA A 48 8.62 6.21 -16.39
CA ALA A 48 7.93 5.50 -17.46
C ALA A 48 7.77 6.33 -18.74
N HIS A 49 7.83 7.67 -18.64
CA HIS A 49 7.75 8.60 -19.76
C HIS A 49 9.12 8.93 -20.36
N GLN A 50 10.20 8.41 -19.78
CA GLN A 50 11.55 8.61 -20.29
C GLN A 50 11.85 7.66 -21.47
N PRO A 51 12.67 8.07 -22.45
CA PRO A 51 13.03 7.23 -23.59
C PRO A 51 13.83 5.99 -23.16
N ASP A 52 14.70 6.14 -22.17
CA ASP A 52 15.42 5.03 -21.55
C ASP A 52 14.67 4.51 -20.31
N ARG A 53 14.33 3.21 -20.35
CA ARG A 53 13.61 2.52 -19.28
C ARG A 53 14.52 1.95 -18.19
N ARG A 54 15.85 2.14 -18.25
CA ARG A 54 16.79 1.68 -17.22
C ARG A 54 16.40 2.19 -15.82
N LEU A 55 16.06 3.47 -15.70
CA LEU A 55 15.63 4.05 -14.42
C LEU A 55 14.33 3.42 -13.91
N HIS A 56 13.35 3.23 -14.79
CA HIS A 56 12.08 2.57 -14.46
C HIS A 56 12.32 1.14 -13.95
N LEU A 57 13.19 0.39 -14.63
CA LEU A 57 13.59 -0.97 -14.24
C LEU A 57 14.32 -0.98 -12.89
N ALA A 58 15.31 -0.12 -12.69
CA ALA A 58 16.10 -0.06 -11.47
C ALA A 58 15.21 0.30 -10.26
N ALA A 59 14.38 1.33 -10.37
CA ALA A 59 13.42 1.67 -9.33
C ALA A 59 12.35 0.57 -9.16
N GLY A 60 12.06 -0.19 -10.22
CA GLY A 60 11.10 -1.30 -10.16
C GLY A 60 11.63 -2.46 -9.34
N LEU A 61 12.95 -2.65 -9.27
CA LEU A 61 13.59 -3.65 -8.41
C LEU A 61 13.60 -3.23 -6.94
N ALA A 62 13.51 -1.94 -6.62
CA ALA A 62 13.45 -1.48 -5.23
C ALA A 62 12.23 -2.01 -4.46
N VAL A 63 11.16 -2.41 -5.16
CA VAL A 63 9.95 -2.98 -4.52
C VAL A 63 10.24 -4.26 -3.73
N PHE A 64 11.27 -5.03 -4.10
CA PHE A 64 11.67 -6.24 -3.39
C PHE A 64 12.30 -5.96 -2.03
N ALA A 65 12.74 -4.73 -1.77
CA ALA A 65 13.17 -4.29 -0.44
C ALA A 65 12.05 -3.53 0.26
N VAL A 66 11.45 -2.55 -0.42
CA VAL A 66 10.53 -1.59 0.20
C VAL A 66 9.22 -2.23 0.64
N VAL A 67 8.61 -3.11 -0.18
CA VAL A 67 7.30 -3.70 0.15
C VAL A 67 7.39 -4.71 1.29
N PRO A 68 8.43 -5.59 1.36
CA PRO A 68 8.64 -6.41 2.55
C PRO A 68 8.88 -5.58 3.81
N LEU A 69 9.74 -4.56 3.76
CA LEU A 69 9.99 -3.66 4.89
C LEU A 69 8.71 -2.95 5.33
N PHE A 70 7.89 -2.49 4.40
CA PHE A 70 6.58 -1.90 4.68
C PHE A 70 5.65 -2.89 5.38
N ALA A 71 5.60 -4.15 4.94
CA ALA A 71 4.78 -5.18 5.57
C ALA A 71 5.21 -5.46 7.02
N GLY A 72 6.51 -5.59 7.28
CA GLY A 72 7.03 -5.70 8.64
C GLY A 72 6.70 -4.48 9.50
N ALA A 73 6.90 -3.28 8.95
CA ALA A 73 6.59 -2.03 9.64
C ALA A 73 5.08 -1.84 9.90
N ALA A 74 4.21 -2.33 9.01
CA ALA A 74 2.77 -2.34 9.20
C ALA A 74 2.37 -3.25 10.39
N VAL A 75 3.03 -4.39 10.58
CA VAL A 75 2.81 -5.23 11.77
C VAL A 75 3.28 -4.53 13.04
N LEU A 76 4.43 -3.84 13.00
CA LEU A 76 4.93 -3.06 14.14
C LEU A 76 3.97 -1.93 14.52
N VAL A 77 3.44 -1.18 13.56
CA VAL A 77 2.49 -0.10 13.84
C VAL A 77 1.15 -0.66 14.33
N LEU A 78 0.68 -1.78 13.77
CA LEU A 78 -0.51 -2.49 14.22
C LEU A 78 -0.40 -2.88 15.70
N HIS A 79 0.75 -3.42 16.10
CA HIS A 79 1.03 -3.74 17.49
C HIS A 79 1.07 -2.49 18.37
N SER A 80 1.73 -1.42 17.91
CA SER A 80 1.73 -0.14 18.64
C SER A 80 0.31 0.42 18.84
N MET A 81 -0.56 0.30 17.84
CA MET A 81 -1.97 0.67 17.94
C MET A 81 -2.72 -0.21 18.94
N ALA A 82 -2.48 -1.51 18.92
CA ALA A 82 -3.03 -2.47 19.87
C ALA A 82 -2.66 -2.12 21.31
N THR A 83 -1.39 -1.83 21.56
CA THR A 83 -0.88 -1.42 22.88
C THR A 83 -1.51 -0.12 23.34
N LYS A 84 -1.58 0.91 22.49
CA LYS A 84 -2.21 2.20 22.83
C LYS A 84 -3.71 2.06 23.10
N PHE A 85 -4.39 1.18 22.36
CA PHE A 85 -5.80 0.84 22.60
C PHE A 85 -6.00 0.14 23.95
N ALA A 86 -5.21 -0.90 24.24
CA ALA A 86 -5.31 -1.69 25.46
C ALA A 86 -5.00 -0.86 26.72
N LEU A 87 -3.94 -0.04 26.67
CA LEU A 87 -3.49 0.77 27.80
C LEU A 87 -4.16 2.16 27.88
N ARG A 88 -4.96 2.53 26.87
CA ARG A 88 -5.61 3.85 26.75
C ARG A 88 -4.64 5.04 26.89
N THR A 89 -3.42 4.89 26.41
CA THR A 89 -2.35 5.90 26.53
C THR A 89 -2.44 7.02 25.50
N ASP A 90 -3.35 6.92 24.53
CA ASP A 90 -3.59 7.91 23.48
C ASP A 90 -5.10 8.00 23.22
N PRO A 91 -5.74 9.19 23.33
CA PRO A 91 -7.19 9.32 23.19
C PRO A 91 -7.74 8.85 21.85
N PHE A 92 -6.99 9.07 20.76
CA PHE A 92 -7.40 8.67 19.42
C PHE A 92 -7.39 7.14 19.28
N TYR A 93 -6.31 6.49 19.72
CA TYR A 93 -6.21 5.03 19.66
C TYR A 93 -7.07 4.33 20.72
N ALA A 94 -7.35 4.95 21.87
CA ALA A 94 -8.33 4.43 22.82
C ALA A 94 -9.74 4.35 22.21
N ALA A 95 -10.13 5.35 21.41
CA ALA A 95 -11.45 5.40 20.78
C ALA A 95 -11.55 4.56 19.50
N LEU A 96 -10.51 4.55 18.67
CA LEU A 96 -10.56 4.01 17.30
C LEU A 96 -9.52 2.93 17.00
N GLY A 97 -8.59 2.64 17.92
CA GLY A 97 -7.42 1.81 17.65
C GLY A 97 -7.78 0.41 17.14
N ALA A 98 -8.72 -0.28 17.78
CA ALA A 98 -9.18 -1.59 17.31
C ALA A 98 -9.83 -1.50 15.91
N ARG A 99 -10.65 -0.49 15.65
CA ARG A 99 -11.32 -0.32 14.35
C ARG A 99 -10.33 -0.01 13.22
N LEU A 100 -9.37 0.86 13.50
CA LEU A 100 -8.31 1.23 12.57
C LEU A 100 -7.35 0.08 12.30
N ALA A 101 -7.08 -0.77 13.30
CA ALA A 101 -6.24 -1.95 13.14
C ALA A 101 -6.78 -2.90 12.05
N LEU A 102 -8.08 -3.17 12.04
CA LEU A 102 -8.69 -4.02 11.02
C LEU A 102 -8.67 -3.38 9.63
N HIS A 103 -8.85 -2.05 9.57
CA HIS A 103 -8.65 -1.29 8.33
C HIS A 103 -7.21 -1.47 7.80
N ASP A 104 -6.20 -1.28 8.65
CA ASP A 104 -4.78 -1.38 8.26
C ASP A 104 -4.39 -2.80 7.82
N ILE A 105 -4.92 -3.84 8.46
CA ILE A 105 -4.73 -5.23 8.05
C ILE A 105 -5.26 -5.44 6.62
N ILE A 106 -6.50 -5.04 6.35
CA ILE A 106 -7.12 -5.18 5.03
C ILE A 106 -6.35 -4.37 3.99
N SER A 107 -6.05 -3.10 4.27
CA SER A 107 -5.32 -2.22 3.36
C SER A 107 -3.93 -2.76 3.02
N THR A 108 -3.20 -3.28 4.01
CA THR A 108 -1.85 -3.86 3.81
C THR A 108 -1.92 -5.10 2.93
N PHE A 109 -2.86 -6.00 3.19
CA PHE A 109 -3.04 -7.20 2.37
C PHE A 109 -3.38 -6.86 0.92
N VAL A 110 -4.33 -5.93 0.70
CA VAL A 110 -4.73 -5.49 -0.63
C VAL A 110 -3.58 -4.77 -1.34
N LEU A 111 -2.80 -3.94 -0.65
CA LEU A 111 -1.60 -3.31 -1.21
C LEU A 111 -0.62 -4.36 -1.72
N ILE A 112 -0.27 -5.36 -0.91
CA ILE A 112 0.67 -6.43 -1.31
C ILE A 112 0.10 -7.19 -2.51
N ALA A 113 -1.18 -7.56 -2.50
CA ALA A 113 -1.82 -8.25 -3.60
C ALA A 113 -1.81 -7.43 -4.91
N LEU A 114 -2.03 -6.11 -4.83
CA LEU A 114 -1.95 -5.21 -5.97
C LEU A 114 -0.53 -5.11 -6.52
N VAL A 115 0.50 -5.01 -5.66
CA VAL A 115 1.90 -4.98 -6.11
C VAL A 115 2.30 -6.31 -6.74
N CYS A 116 1.98 -7.44 -6.12
CA CYS A 116 2.17 -8.77 -6.72
C CYS A 116 1.49 -8.85 -8.09
N THR A 117 0.27 -8.34 -8.22
CA THR A 117 -0.45 -8.34 -9.50
C THR A 117 0.22 -7.43 -10.53
N ALA A 118 0.70 -6.25 -10.11
CA ALA A 118 1.44 -5.33 -10.96
C ALA A 118 2.72 -5.99 -11.52
N LEU A 119 3.45 -6.76 -10.70
CA LEU A 119 4.64 -7.50 -11.13
C LEU A 119 4.28 -8.67 -12.06
N ALA A 120 3.28 -9.47 -11.69
CA ALA A 120 2.84 -10.63 -12.46
C ALA A 120 2.23 -10.25 -13.82
N ARG A 121 1.67 -9.04 -13.93
CA ARG A 121 1.06 -8.52 -15.16
C ARG A 121 1.82 -7.32 -15.76
N ARG A 122 3.11 -7.15 -15.43
CA ARG A 122 3.94 -6.00 -15.87
C ARG A 122 4.04 -5.77 -17.39
N ARG A 123 3.61 -6.73 -18.21
CA ARG A 123 3.50 -6.57 -19.68
C ARG A 123 2.22 -5.86 -20.13
N ASN A 124 1.17 -5.88 -19.31
CA ASN A 124 -0.04 -5.12 -19.54
C ASN A 124 0.09 -3.78 -18.79
N ILE A 125 0.50 -2.74 -19.52
CA ILE A 125 0.83 -1.42 -18.96
C ILE A 125 -0.37 -0.81 -18.23
N ALA A 126 -1.58 -0.91 -18.80
CA ALA A 126 -2.79 -0.35 -18.20
C ALA A 126 -3.07 -0.98 -16.82
N VAL A 127 -2.98 -2.31 -16.72
CA VAL A 127 -3.20 -3.01 -15.44
C VAL A 127 -2.04 -2.78 -14.47
N HIS A 128 -0.81 -2.78 -14.95
CA HIS A 128 0.36 -2.50 -14.11
C HIS A 128 0.27 -1.12 -13.46
N ALA A 129 0.00 -0.08 -14.25
CA ALA A 129 -0.16 1.28 -13.77
C ALA A 129 -1.37 1.41 -12.84
N ALA A 130 -2.51 0.80 -13.20
CA ALA A 130 -3.71 0.83 -12.36
C ALA A 130 -3.49 0.17 -11.00
N CYS A 131 -2.81 -0.98 -10.94
CA CYS A 131 -2.48 -1.62 -9.66
C CYS A 131 -1.62 -0.72 -8.77
N LEU A 132 -0.57 -0.09 -9.32
CA LEU A 132 0.30 0.81 -8.55
C LEU A 132 -0.47 2.06 -8.07
N LEU A 133 -1.26 2.68 -8.94
CA LEU A 133 -2.08 3.84 -8.57
C LEU A 133 -3.14 3.49 -7.52
N SER A 134 -3.77 2.31 -7.62
CA SER A 134 -4.71 1.79 -6.62
C SER A 134 -4.09 1.72 -5.23
N THR A 135 -2.80 1.37 -5.10
CA THR A 135 -2.14 1.36 -3.78
C THR A 135 -2.03 2.75 -3.16
N ALA A 136 -1.91 3.81 -3.96
CA ALA A 136 -1.90 5.19 -3.45
C ALA A 136 -3.29 5.63 -3.00
N ILE A 137 -4.35 5.16 -3.65
CA ILE A 137 -5.75 5.44 -3.24
C ILE A 137 -6.04 4.83 -1.85
N LEU A 138 -5.50 3.65 -1.55
CA LEU A 138 -5.64 2.99 -0.24
C LEU A 138 -5.11 3.84 0.95
N VAL A 139 -4.20 4.79 0.70
CA VAL A 139 -3.61 5.66 1.74
C VAL A 139 -4.53 6.84 2.09
N LEU A 140 -5.49 7.18 1.23
CA LEU A 140 -6.31 8.38 1.41
C LEU A 140 -7.19 8.37 2.67
N PRO A 141 -7.84 7.26 3.06
CA PRO A 141 -8.69 7.26 4.25
C PRO A 141 -7.97 7.72 5.54
N PRO A 142 -6.80 7.17 5.94
CA PRO A 142 -6.10 7.66 7.12
C PRO A 142 -5.57 9.09 6.98
N VAL A 143 -5.23 9.54 5.77
CA VAL A 143 -4.81 10.94 5.52
C VAL A 143 -5.97 11.89 5.79
N ILE A 144 -7.12 11.65 5.15
CA ILE A 144 -8.31 12.51 5.27
C ILE A 144 -8.86 12.50 6.71
N ALA A 145 -8.80 11.34 7.37
CA ALA A 145 -9.21 11.19 8.77
C ALA A 145 -8.32 11.94 9.78
N ARG A 146 -7.23 12.59 9.34
CA ARG A 146 -6.37 13.40 10.19
C ARG A 146 -6.28 14.88 9.79
N LEU A 147 -6.82 15.27 8.65
CA LEU A 147 -6.85 16.68 8.24
C LEU A 147 -7.68 17.54 9.19
N PRO A 148 -7.29 18.79 9.48
CA PRO A 148 -8.03 19.70 10.35
C PRO A 148 -9.19 20.39 9.59
N ILE A 149 -10.07 19.59 8.97
CA ILE A 149 -11.21 20.08 8.19
C ILE A 149 -12.52 19.46 8.72
N PRO A 150 -13.67 20.16 8.58
CA PRO A 150 -14.97 19.57 8.86
C PRO A 150 -15.13 18.27 8.06
N ARG A 151 -15.48 17.20 8.77
CA ARG A 151 -15.64 15.88 8.16
C ARG A 151 -16.73 15.11 8.87
N PHE A 152 -17.43 14.30 8.11
CA PHE A 152 -18.35 13.30 8.65
C PHE A 152 -17.67 11.93 8.69
N PHE A 153 -18.27 11.02 9.45
CA PHE A 153 -17.76 9.67 9.64
C PHE A 153 -17.61 8.96 8.28
N HIS A 154 -16.50 8.24 8.08
CA HIS A 154 -16.12 7.59 6.81
C HIS A 154 -15.84 8.47 5.58
N SER A 155 -15.87 9.80 5.69
CA SER A 155 -15.54 10.72 4.58
C SER A 155 -14.27 10.33 3.81
N GLY A 156 -13.20 9.94 4.51
CA GLY A 156 -11.96 9.47 3.87
C GLY A 156 -12.13 8.21 2.99
N LYS A 157 -12.93 7.23 3.44
CA LYS A 157 -13.23 6.02 2.67
C LYS A 157 -14.15 6.32 1.48
N LEU A 158 -15.11 7.21 1.65
CA LEU A 158 -16.03 7.64 0.58
C LEU A 158 -15.29 8.43 -0.51
N ILE A 159 -14.38 9.32 -0.14
CA ILE A 159 -13.52 10.02 -1.12
C ILE A 159 -12.65 9.02 -1.87
N ALA A 160 -12.01 8.07 -1.17
CA ALA A 160 -11.21 7.02 -1.82
C ALA A 160 -12.06 6.14 -2.76
N LEU A 161 -13.28 5.79 -2.36
CA LEU A 161 -14.26 5.07 -3.18
C LEU A 161 -14.60 5.87 -4.45
N THR A 162 -14.96 7.14 -4.32
CA THR A 162 -15.29 8.00 -5.47
C THR A 162 -14.10 8.13 -6.42
N LEU A 163 -12.89 8.36 -5.90
CA LEU A 163 -11.69 8.46 -6.72
C LEU A 163 -11.37 7.15 -7.44
N ALA A 164 -11.57 6.01 -6.78
CA ALA A 164 -11.43 4.71 -7.41
C ALA A 164 -12.46 4.50 -8.52
N LEU A 165 -13.73 4.87 -8.33
CA LEU A 165 -14.76 4.78 -9.37
C LEU A 165 -14.47 5.70 -10.56
N VAL A 166 -14.02 6.94 -10.30
CA VAL A 166 -13.60 7.88 -11.35
C VAL A 166 -12.41 7.33 -12.12
N ALA A 167 -11.39 6.78 -11.44
CA ALA A 167 -10.25 6.16 -12.09
C ALA A 167 -10.65 4.92 -12.91
N ALA A 168 -11.58 4.10 -12.42
CA ALA A 168 -12.12 2.95 -13.15
C ALA A 168 -12.85 3.37 -14.43
N TRP A 169 -13.58 4.49 -14.39
CA TRP A 169 -14.25 5.06 -15.55
C TRP A 169 -13.26 5.66 -16.55
N ALA A 170 -12.26 6.40 -16.06
CA ALA A 170 -11.25 7.06 -16.88
C ALA A 170 -10.26 6.10 -17.57
N GLU A 171 -9.98 4.92 -16.97
CA GLU A 171 -9.06 3.93 -17.53
C GLU A 171 -9.73 2.56 -17.76
N PRO A 172 -10.51 2.41 -18.84
CA PRO A 172 -11.27 1.19 -19.14
C PRO A 172 -10.43 -0.09 -19.23
N ARG A 173 -9.18 -0.02 -19.70
CA ARG A 173 -8.30 -1.19 -19.93
C ARG A 173 -7.67 -1.68 -18.63
N GLY A 174 -7.57 -0.81 -17.64
CA GLY A 174 -7.05 -1.07 -16.31
C GLY A 174 -8.11 -0.89 -15.21
N ARG A 175 -9.41 -0.98 -15.49
CA ARG A 175 -10.45 -0.59 -14.52
C ARG A 175 -10.56 -1.48 -13.28
N TRP A 176 -10.27 -2.78 -13.41
CA TRP A 176 -10.58 -3.75 -12.36
C TRP A 176 -9.81 -3.54 -11.04
N PRO A 177 -8.52 -3.12 -10.98
CA PRO A 177 -7.85 -2.83 -9.72
C PRO A 177 -8.46 -1.63 -9.01
N PHE A 178 -9.04 -0.68 -9.74
CA PHE A 178 -9.76 0.44 -9.15
C PHE A 178 -11.11 -0.01 -8.60
N LEU A 179 -11.87 -0.83 -9.36
CA LEU A 179 -13.11 -1.43 -8.87
C LEU A 179 -12.89 -2.33 -7.64
N LEU A 180 -11.75 -3.04 -7.58
CA LEU A 180 -11.35 -3.78 -6.39
C LEU A 180 -11.18 -2.84 -5.19
N VAL A 181 -10.44 -1.74 -5.33
CA VAL A 181 -10.28 -0.76 -4.25
C VAL A 181 -11.60 -0.13 -3.85
N ALA A 182 -12.48 0.19 -4.79
CA ALA A 182 -13.84 0.66 -4.52
C ALA A 182 -14.63 -0.35 -3.66
N GLY A 183 -14.64 -1.63 -4.05
CA GLY A 183 -15.26 -2.70 -3.27
C GLY A 183 -14.65 -2.84 -1.88
N ILE A 184 -13.32 -2.75 -1.76
CA ILE A 184 -12.61 -2.79 -0.47
C ILE A 184 -13.01 -1.61 0.42
N MET A 185 -13.23 -0.41 -0.11
CA MET A 185 -13.71 0.73 0.71
C MET A 185 -15.09 0.44 1.31
N ILE A 186 -16.00 -0.17 0.55
CA ILE A 186 -17.33 -0.57 1.04
C ILE A 186 -17.19 -1.63 2.14
N VAL A 187 -16.40 -2.68 1.89
CA VAL A 187 -16.11 -3.73 2.88
C VAL A 187 -15.51 -3.13 4.14
N GLN A 188 -14.55 -2.21 4.00
CA GLN A 188 -13.93 -1.55 5.16
C GLN A 188 -14.91 -0.67 5.92
N ILE A 189 -15.89 -0.01 5.29
CA ILE A 189 -16.95 0.69 6.02
C ILE A 189 -17.77 -0.31 6.83
N ALA A 190 -18.27 -1.37 6.17
CA ALA A 190 -19.12 -2.37 6.82
C ALA A 190 -18.40 -3.05 8.00
N VAL A 191 -17.16 -3.52 7.77
CA VAL A 191 -16.35 -4.19 8.78
C VAL A 191 -15.99 -3.25 9.94
N PHE A 192 -15.75 -1.97 9.67
CA PHE A 192 -15.42 -0.98 10.71
C PHE A 192 -16.58 -0.74 11.67
N GLU A 193 -17.82 -0.73 11.17
CA GLU A 193 -19.04 -0.56 11.98
C GLU A 193 -19.51 -1.86 12.67
N THR A 194 -19.10 -3.01 12.15
CA THR A 194 -19.57 -4.32 12.64
C THR A 194 -18.47 -5.03 13.42
N ILE A 195 -17.67 -5.85 12.73
CA ILE A 195 -16.65 -6.71 13.33
C ILE A 195 -15.64 -5.89 14.12
N ALA A 196 -15.14 -4.79 13.56
CA ALA A 196 -14.09 -3.99 14.19
C ALA A 196 -14.61 -3.19 15.41
N ALA A 197 -15.92 -2.99 15.51
CA ALA A 197 -16.59 -2.35 16.65
C ALA A 197 -16.96 -3.35 17.77
N SER A 198 -16.80 -4.65 17.53
CA SER A 198 -17.27 -5.71 18.42
C SER A 198 -16.31 -5.99 19.59
N THR A 199 -16.87 -6.46 20.72
CA THR A 199 -16.10 -6.90 21.88
C THR A 199 -15.10 -8.03 21.58
N PRO A 200 -15.46 -9.08 20.80
CA PRO A 200 -14.50 -10.12 20.44
C PRO A 200 -13.27 -9.58 19.70
N TRP A 201 -13.46 -8.64 18.78
CA TRP A 201 -12.34 -8.01 18.09
C TRP A 201 -11.47 -7.17 19.03
N ALA A 202 -12.09 -6.40 19.92
CA ALA A 202 -11.37 -5.64 20.94
C ALA A 202 -10.51 -6.55 21.83
N GLN A 203 -11.02 -7.73 22.22
CA GLN A 203 -10.26 -8.72 23.00
C GLN A 203 -9.07 -9.27 22.21
N ILE A 204 -9.23 -9.58 20.91
CA ILE A 204 -8.12 -10.00 20.04
C ILE A 204 -7.02 -8.92 20.01
N MET A 205 -7.40 -7.66 19.88
CA MET A 205 -6.45 -6.54 19.88
C MET A 205 -5.71 -6.41 21.22
N VAL A 206 -6.41 -6.55 22.35
CA VAL A 206 -5.76 -6.55 23.67
C VAL A 206 -4.79 -7.72 23.79
N SER A 207 -5.17 -8.93 23.40
CA SER A 207 -4.28 -10.09 23.43
C SER A 207 -3.07 -9.93 22.49
N PHE A 208 -3.28 -9.35 21.30
CA PHE A 208 -2.19 -9.08 20.37
C PHE A 208 -1.16 -8.10 20.95
N SER A 209 -1.61 -7.14 21.78
CA SER A 209 -0.73 -6.14 22.40
C SER A 209 0.26 -6.68 23.42
N THR A 210 0.08 -7.92 23.88
CA THR A 210 0.97 -8.58 24.86
C THR A 210 1.97 -9.54 24.21
N LEU A 211 1.92 -9.70 22.89
CA LEU A 211 2.79 -10.63 22.17
C LEU A 211 4.13 -9.99 21.81
N ALA A 212 5.19 -10.80 21.74
CA ALA A 212 6.43 -10.36 21.10
C ALA A 212 6.16 -10.14 19.60
N VAL A 213 6.18 -8.88 19.15
CA VAL A 213 5.80 -8.52 17.76
C VAL A 213 6.86 -8.88 16.72
N ALA A 214 8.13 -8.98 17.11
CA ALA A 214 9.25 -9.14 16.16
C ALA A 214 9.12 -10.39 15.25
N PRO A 215 8.75 -11.59 15.74
CA PRO A 215 8.51 -12.75 14.88
C PRO A 215 7.42 -12.52 13.84
N PHE A 216 6.32 -11.84 14.19
CA PHE A 216 5.24 -11.52 13.25
C PHE A 216 5.69 -10.53 12.17
N ALA A 217 6.47 -9.52 12.55
CA ALA A 217 7.02 -8.56 11.60
C ALA A 217 8.00 -9.24 10.61
N ILE A 218 8.89 -10.10 11.11
CA ILE A 218 9.83 -10.87 10.28
C ILE A 218 9.08 -11.84 9.36
N ALA A 219 8.07 -12.54 9.88
CA ALA A 219 7.24 -13.44 9.08
C ALA A 219 6.49 -12.68 7.96
N ALA A 220 5.95 -11.50 8.26
CA ALA A 220 5.30 -10.65 7.26
C ALA A 220 6.28 -10.18 6.18
N MET A 221 7.51 -9.78 6.55
CA MET A 221 8.57 -9.43 5.60
C MET A 221 8.90 -10.61 4.69
N ALA A 222 9.17 -11.79 5.26
CA ALA A 222 9.54 -13.00 4.53
C ALA A 222 8.42 -13.47 3.58
N ALA A 223 7.18 -13.53 4.08
CA ALA A 223 6.01 -13.92 3.28
C ALA A 223 5.78 -12.94 2.11
N THR A 224 5.92 -11.64 2.35
CA THR A 224 5.78 -10.62 1.32
C THR A 224 6.87 -10.74 0.26
N LEU A 225 8.13 -10.92 0.67
CA LEU A 225 9.24 -11.12 -0.25
C LEU A 225 9.01 -12.38 -1.12
N ALA A 226 8.61 -13.49 -0.52
CA ALA A 226 8.29 -14.72 -1.23
C ALA A 226 7.16 -14.51 -2.26
N ALA A 227 6.09 -13.80 -1.88
CA ALA A 227 4.99 -13.48 -2.78
C ALA A 227 5.41 -12.61 -3.97
N LEU A 228 6.29 -11.62 -3.75
CA LEU A 228 6.84 -10.78 -4.81
C LEU A 228 7.73 -11.58 -5.77
N ILE A 229 8.61 -12.45 -5.24
CA ILE A 229 9.47 -13.32 -6.06
C ILE A 229 8.60 -14.25 -6.92
N LEU A 230 7.57 -14.85 -6.32
CA LEU A 230 6.67 -15.75 -7.05
C LEU A 230 5.90 -15.00 -8.14
N ALA A 231 5.40 -13.80 -7.85
CA ALA A 231 4.74 -12.93 -8.83
C ALA A 231 5.67 -12.52 -9.98
N TRP A 232 6.92 -12.17 -9.68
CA TRP A 232 7.91 -11.76 -10.68
C TRP A 232 8.22 -12.88 -11.67
N ARG A 233 8.36 -14.12 -11.18
CA ARG A 233 8.67 -15.32 -11.97
C ARG A 233 7.53 -15.72 -12.92
N ARG A 234 6.30 -15.25 -12.72
CA ARG A 234 5.15 -15.57 -13.62
C ARG A 234 5.26 -15.00 -15.03
N VAL A 235 6.17 -14.05 -15.28
CA VAL A 235 6.35 -13.47 -16.61
C VAL A 235 7.61 -14.07 -17.24
N PRO A 236 7.49 -14.85 -18.34
CA PRO A 236 8.63 -15.46 -19.00
C PRO A 236 9.67 -14.43 -19.46
N PRO A 237 10.95 -14.78 -19.68
CA PRO A 237 11.91 -13.92 -20.38
C PRO A 237 11.36 -13.49 -21.76
N ARG A 238 11.72 -12.30 -22.25
CA ARG A 238 11.46 -11.97 -23.67
C ARG A 238 12.32 -12.90 -24.51
N ARG A 239 11.73 -13.66 -25.43
CA ARG A 239 12.49 -14.35 -26.47
C ARG A 239 13.13 -13.26 -27.33
N SER A 240 14.45 -13.24 -27.42
CA SER A 240 15.12 -12.41 -28.42
C SER A 240 14.59 -12.81 -29.79
N PRO A 241 14.26 -11.86 -30.68
CA PRO A 241 13.96 -12.22 -32.05
C PRO A 241 15.16 -12.98 -32.59
N VAL A 242 14.95 -14.24 -32.96
CA VAL A 242 15.94 -15.02 -33.69
C VAL A 242 16.22 -14.22 -34.94
N ARG A 243 17.42 -13.63 -35.05
CA ARG A 243 17.86 -13.06 -36.33
C ARG A 243 17.77 -14.22 -37.33
N PRO A 244 16.98 -14.13 -38.41
CA PRO A 244 17.06 -15.13 -39.45
C PRO A 244 18.53 -15.18 -39.87
N SER A 245 19.16 -16.34 -39.69
CA SER A 245 20.49 -16.62 -40.25
C SER A 245 20.37 -16.31 -41.73
N GLY A 246 21.17 -15.36 -42.22
CA GLY A 246 21.12 -14.90 -43.59
C GLY A 246 21.07 -16.12 -44.52
N ALA A 247 19.93 -16.30 -45.19
CA ALA A 247 19.89 -17.10 -46.38
C ALA A 247 20.85 -16.42 -47.35
N THR A 248 21.96 -17.11 -47.58
CA THR A 248 22.88 -16.98 -48.70
C THR A 248 22.32 -16.12 -49.83
N ALA A 249 22.80 -14.88 -49.91
CA ALA A 249 22.80 -14.14 -51.16
C ALA A 249 23.92 -14.72 -52.03
N GLU A 250 23.75 -15.95 -52.47
CA GLU A 250 24.20 -16.34 -53.80
C GLU A 250 23.01 -16.04 -54.70
N LEU A 251 23.20 -15.13 -55.66
CA LEU A 251 22.71 -15.27 -57.04
C LEU A 251 23.11 -14.02 -57.84
N ALA A 252 23.94 -14.31 -58.85
CA ALA A 252 24.22 -13.59 -60.11
C ALA A 252 25.05 -12.30 -60.05
#